data_AF-A0A7J4Q9D8-F1
#
_entry.id   AF-A0A7J4Q9D8-F1
#
_cell.length_a   1.000
_cell.length_b   1.000
_cell.length_c   1.000
_cell.angle_alpha   90.00
_cell.angle_beta   90.00
_cell.angle_gamma   90.00
#
_symmetry.space_group_name_H-M   'P 1'
#
loop_
_entity.id
_entity.type
_entity.pdbx_description
1 polymer ?
#
loop_
_entity_poly.entity_id
_entity_poly.type
_entity_poly.pdbx_seq_one_letter_code
_entity_poly.pdbx_strand_id
1 'polypeptide(L)'
;MKELQFILTADEFNKNRLTIIMQQNFRRIFLSDREMASARKIEAEINYEISFYDIIHMLLAKQADAILITRDQKLIKIAARYGIEAKAPEDVL
;
A
#
# COMPACT_ATOMS: atom_id res chain seq x y z
N MET A 1 2.81 1.00 12.34
CA MET A 1 1.61 0.70 13.16
C MET A 1 1.85 -0.37 14.21
N LYS A 2 2.50 -1.51 13.92
CA LYS A 2 2.88 -2.48 14.97
C LYS A 2 3.73 -1.86 16.08
N GLU A 3 4.68 -1.00 15.73
CA GLU A 3 5.57 -0.33 16.70
C GLU A 3 4.81 0.58 17.69
N LEU A 4 3.74 1.24 17.24
CA LEU A 4 2.90 2.07 18.11
C LEU A 4 2.15 1.24 19.17
N GLN A 5 1.94 -0.06 18.95
CA GLN A 5 1.30 -0.95 19.93
C GLN A 5 2.17 -1.20 21.16
N PHE A 6 3.49 -1.00 21.03
CA PHE A 6 4.44 -1.17 22.13
C PHE A 6 4.68 0.13 22.91
N ILE A 7 4.20 1.26 22.38
CA ILE A 7 4.39 2.60 22.94
C ILE A 7 3.08 3.12 23.55
N LEU A 8 1.94 2.79 22.93
CA LEU A 8 0.63 3.27 23.31
C LEU A 8 -0.15 2.18 24.06
N THR A 9 -0.98 2.60 25.02
CA THR A 9 -1.99 1.71 25.60
C THR A 9 -3.01 1.28 24.54
N ALA A 10 -3.74 0.18 24.78
CA ALA A 10 -4.70 -0.34 23.80
C ALA A 10 -5.78 0.69 23.41
N ASP A 11 -6.24 1.49 24.38
CA ASP A 11 -7.22 2.56 24.14
C ASP A 11 -6.63 3.72 23.34
N GLU A 12 -5.40 4.14 23.64
CA GLU A 12 -4.68 5.17 22.88
C GLU A 12 -4.39 4.72 21.44
N PHE A 13 -4.01 3.46 21.25
CA PHE A 13 -3.78 2.90 19.92
C PHE A 13 -5.07 2.90 19.09
N ASN A 14 -6.19 2.46 19.67
CA ASN A 14 -7.47 2.43 18.97
C ASN A 14 -8.01 3.83 18.68
N LYS A 15 -7.90 4.76 19.65
CA LYS A 15 -8.29 6.16 19.47
C LYS A 15 -7.44 6.83 18.40
N ASN A 16 -6.11 6.72 18.46
CA ASN A 16 -5.20 7.33 17.48
C ASN A 16 -5.33 6.71 16.10
N ARG A 17 -5.58 5.40 15.99
CA ARG A 17 -5.84 4.76 14.69
C ARG A 17 -7.06 5.36 14.00
N LEU A 18 -8.15 5.57 14.73
CA LEU A 18 -9.35 6.20 14.19
C LEU A 18 -9.10 7.68 13.87
N THR A 19 -8.42 8.42 14.75
CA THR A 19 -8.12 9.84 14.53
C THR A 19 -7.24 10.05 13.30
N ILE A 20 -6.20 9.24 13.09
CA ILE A 20 -5.32 9.32 11.91
C ILE A 20 -6.11 9.01 10.64
N ILE A 21 -6.97 7.98 10.66
CA ILE A 21 -7.80 7.63 9.50
C ILE A 21 -8.87 8.71 9.22
N MET A 22 -9.33 9.43 10.25
CA MET A 22 -10.32 10.51 10.15
C MET A 22 -9.71 11.90 9.89
N GLN A 23 -8.39 12.03 9.80
CA GLN A 23 -7.76 13.29 9.40
C GLN A 23 -8.08 13.60 7.93
N GLN A 24 -8.40 14.87 7.64
CA GLN A 24 -8.82 15.35 6.31
C GLN A 24 -7.79 15.14 5.18
N ASN A 25 -6.57 14.70 5.52
CA ASN A 25 -5.48 14.50 4.58
C ASN A 25 -5.40 13.06 4.03
N PHE A 26 -6.27 12.14 4.49
CA PHE A 26 -6.30 10.77 4.00
C PHE A 26 -7.56 10.49 3.19
N ARG A 27 -7.37 10.02 1.95
CA ARG A 27 -8.45 9.52 1.10
C ARG A 27 -8.50 8.00 1.17
N ARG A 28 -9.63 7.45 1.62
CA ARG A 28 -9.86 6.01 1.54
C ARG A 28 -10.28 5.63 0.13
N ILE A 29 -9.63 4.61 -0.41
CA ILE A 29 -9.88 4.05 -1.74
C ILE A 29 -10.06 2.54 -1.63
N PHE A 30 -10.81 1.97 -2.56
CA PHE A 30 -11.16 0.56 -2.59
C PHE A 30 -11.02 0.05 -4.02
N LEU A 31 -10.56 -1.19 -4.15
CA LEU A 31 -10.61 -1.93 -5.40
C LEU A 31 -11.99 -2.59 -5.55
N SER A 32 -12.50 -2.57 -6.76
CA SER A 32 -13.65 -3.36 -7.20
C SER A 32 -13.29 -4.86 -7.31
N ASP A 33 -14.30 -5.73 -7.36
CA ASP A 33 -14.09 -7.17 -7.58
C ASP A 33 -13.31 -7.47 -8.86
N ARG A 34 -13.48 -6.64 -9.90
CA ARG A 34 -12.73 -6.75 -11.15
C ARG A 34 -11.24 -6.46 -10.94
N GLU A 35 -10.92 -5.43 -10.17
CA GLU A 35 -9.53 -5.09 -9.84
C GLU A 35 -8.91 -6.12 -8.91
N MET A 36 -9.68 -6.68 -7.98
CA MET A 36 -9.26 -7.82 -7.15
C MET A 36 -8.94 -9.05 -8.01
N ALA A 37 -9.73 -9.34 -9.04
CA ALA A 37 -9.46 -10.41 -9.98
C ALA A 37 -8.18 -10.12 -10.82
N SER A 38 -7.96 -8.87 -11.22
CA SER A 38 -6.71 -8.44 -11.86
C SER A 38 -5.50 -8.63 -10.94
N ALA A 39 -5.63 -8.34 -9.65
CA ALA A 39 -4.55 -8.57 -8.68
C ALA A 39 -4.14 -10.04 -8.62
N ARG A 40 -5.11 -10.98 -8.67
CA ARG A 40 -4.82 -12.42 -8.71
C ARG A 40 -4.12 -12.86 -9.98
N LYS A 41 -4.43 -12.22 -11.11
CA LYS A 41 -3.72 -12.49 -12.38
C LYS A 41 -2.28 -12.03 -12.30
N ILE A 42 -2.05 -10.81 -11.82
CA ILE A 42 -0.69 -10.27 -11.59
C ILE A 42 0.10 -11.18 -10.65
N GLU A 43 -0.52 -11.61 -9.55
CA GLU A 43 0.11 -12.51 -8.57
C GLU A 43 0.62 -13.80 -9.22
N ALA A 44 -0.18 -14.40 -10.11
CA ALA A 44 0.21 -15.58 -10.87
C ALA A 44 1.28 -15.26 -11.94
N GLU A 45 1.14 -14.15 -12.68
CA GLU A 45 2.08 -13.72 -13.72
C GLU A 45 3.50 -13.52 -13.19
N ILE A 46 3.62 -12.96 -11.99
CA ILE A 46 4.92 -12.74 -11.33
C ILE A 46 5.36 -13.93 -10.47
N ASN A 47 4.76 -15.11 -10.63
CA ASN A 47 5.10 -16.31 -9.86
C ASN A 47 5.14 -16.08 -8.34
N TYR A 48 4.18 -15.32 -7.80
CA TYR A 48 4.08 -15.03 -6.37
C TYR A 48 5.33 -14.36 -5.78
N GLU A 49 6.05 -13.59 -6.60
CA GLU A 49 7.29 -12.92 -6.19
C GLU A 49 7.09 -11.91 -5.03
N ILE A 50 5.94 -11.26 -4.95
CA ILE A 50 5.55 -10.36 -3.85
C ILE A 50 4.19 -10.78 -3.32
N SER A 51 3.83 -10.30 -2.12
CA SER A 51 2.57 -10.68 -1.50
C SER A 51 1.38 -10.13 -2.30
N PHE A 52 0.24 -10.83 -2.23
CA PHE A 52 -1.02 -10.32 -2.77
C PHE A 52 -1.32 -8.90 -2.31
N TYR A 53 -1.06 -8.58 -1.05
CA TYR A 53 -1.33 -7.25 -0.49
C TYR A 53 -0.44 -6.15 -1.09
N ASP A 54 0.80 -6.48 -1.46
CA ASP A 54 1.68 -5.53 -2.17
C ASP A 54 1.13 -5.21 -3.56
N ILE A 55 0.57 -6.21 -4.24
CA ILE A 55 -0.12 -6.02 -5.52
C ILE A 55 -1.37 -5.16 -5.34
N ILE A 56 -2.12 -5.34 -4.25
CA ILE A 56 -3.26 -4.47 -3.92
C ILE A 56 -2.80 -3.02 -3.74
N HIS A 57 -1.71 -2.78 -2.99
CA HIS A 57 -1.16 -1.43 -2.82
C HIS A 57 -0.71 -0.81 -4.14
N MET A 58 -0.08 -1.59 -5.03
CA MET A 58 0.27 -1.16 -6.39
C MET A 58 -0.97 -0.69 -7.16
N LEU A 59 -2.03 -1.51 -7.21
CA LEU A 59 -3.24 -1.17 -7.95
C LEU A 59 -3.96 0.04 -7.35
N LEU A 60 -4.00 0.16 -6.03
CA LEU A 60 -4.55 1.33 -5.35
C LEU A 60 -3.77 2.61 -5.68
N ALA A 61 -2.43 2.55 -5.71
CA ALA A 61 -1.59 3.67 -6.11
C ALA A 61 -1.87 4.08 -7.57
N LYS A 62 -2.02 3.11 -8.47
CA LYS A 62 -2.40 3.34 -9.87
C LYS A 62 -3.77 4.00 -10.00
N GLN A 63 -4.77 3.50 -9.28
CA GLN A 63 -6.13 4.05 -9.29
C GLN A 63 -6.18 5.48 -8.76
N ALA A 64 -5.31 5.80 -7.78
CA ALA A 64 -5.22 7.11 -7.17
C ALA A 64 -4.35 8.11 -7.94
N ASP A 65 -3.67 7.68 -9.01
CA ASP A 65 -2.63 8.46 -9.69
C ASP A 65 -1.57 8.98 -8.71
N ALA A 66 -1.10 8.09 -7.83
CA ALA A 66 -0.20 8.42 -6.73
C ALA A 66 1.10 7.60 -6.77
N ILE A 67 2.17 8.17 -6.21
CA ILE A 67 3.45 7.49 -6.00
C ILE A 67 3.31 6.51 -4.84
N LEU A 68 3.66 5.24 -5.06
CA LEU A 68 3.75 4.25 -4.00
C LEU A 68 5.05 4.41 -3.21
N ILE A 69 4.96 4.91 -1.97
CA ILE A 69 6.12 5.05 -1.09
C ILE A 69 6.39 3.74 -0.35
N THR A 70 7.54 3.12 -0.59
CA THR A 70 7.96 1.87 0.06
C THR A 70 9.47 1.73 0.07
N ARG A 71 10.03 1.07 1.09
CA ARG A 71 11.47 0.70 1.11
C ARG A 71 11.75 -0.66 0.49
N ASP A 72 10.70 -1.40 0.10
CA ASP A 72 10.85 -2.72 -0.52
C ASP A 72 11.33 -2.59 -1.97
N GLN A 73 12.61 -2.92 -2.18
CA GLN A 73 13.26 -2.85 -3.49
C GLN A 73 12.66 -3.82 -4.52
N LYS A 74 12.11 -4.95 -4.08
CA LYS A 74 11.46 -5.91 -4.97
C LYS A 74 10.12 -5.34 -5.45
N LEU A 75 9.35 -4.76 -4.53
CA LEU A 75 8.10 -4.09 -4.86
C LEU A 75 8.31 -2.92 -5.82
N ILE A 76 9.32 -2.07 -5.60
CA ILE A 76 9.66 -0.96 -6.50
C ILE A 76 9.91 -1.47 -7.93
N LYS A 77 10.73 -2.53 -8.07
CA LYS A 77 11.05 -3.12 -9.38
C LYS A 77 9.83 -3.71 -10.07
N ILE A 78 8.96 -4.39 -9.33
CA ILE A 78 7.75 -5.00 -9.90
C ILE A 78 6.73 -3.92 -10.26
N ALA A 79 6.54 -2.90 -9.41
CA ALA A 79 5.65 -1.77 -9.67
C ALA A 79 6.00 -1.07 -11.00
N ALA A 80 7.29 -0.85 -11.25
CA ALA A 80 7.76 -0.26 -12.50
C ALA A 80 7.36 -1.07 -13.75
N ARG A 81 7.36 -2.42 -13.67
CA ARG A 81 6.92 -3.30 -14.79
C ARG A 81 5.45 -3.10 -15.17
N TYR A 82 4.62 -2.64 -14.22
CA TYR A 82 3.18 -2.39 -14.42
C TYR A 82 2.85 -0.91 -14.64
N GLY A 83 3.88 -0.08 -14.85
CA GLY A 83 3.75 1.37 -15.07
C GLY A 83 3.30 2.14 -13.85
N ILE A 84 3.70 1.68 -12.65
CA ILE A 84 3.34 2.31 -11.37
C ILE A 84 4.61 2.92 -10.78
N GLU A 85 4.56 4.21 -10.48
CA GLU A 85 5.69 4.89 -9.84
C GLU A 85 5.77 4.49 -8.37
N ALA A 86 6.92 3.94 -7.98
CA ALA A 86 7.22 3.59 -6.60
C ALA A 86 8.62 4.09 -6.22
N LYS A 87 8.75 4.68 -5.03
CA LYS A 87 10.00 5.30 -4.55
C LYS A 87 10.24 5.00 -3.08
N ALA A 88 11.52 5.00 -2.67
CA ALA A 88 11.84 4.97 -1.25
C ALA A 88 11.49 6.34 -0.62
N PRO A 89 11.11 6.38 0.67
CA PRO A 89 10.88 7.65 1.36
C PRO A 89 12.04 8.64 1.22
N GLU A 90 13.27 8.12 1.21
CA GLU A 90 14.51 8.88 1.09
C GLU A 90 14.70 9.53 -0.30
N ASP A 91 13.97 9.08 -1.33
CA ASP A 91 14.05 9.61 -2.70
C ASP A 91 13.07 10.77 -2.96
N VAL A 92 12.19 11.07 -2.00
CA VAL A 92 11.07 12.03 -2.18
C VAL A 92 11.10 13.15 -1.12
N LEU A 93 12.03 13.08 -0.16
CA LEU A 93 12.20 14.03 0.95
C LEU A 93 13.42 14.92 0.77
#